data_AF-A0A3B0JB27-F1
#
_entry.id   AF-A0A3B0JB27-F1
#
_cell.length_a   1.000
_cell.length_b   1.000
_cell.length_c   1.000
_cell.angle_alpha   90.00
_cell.angle_beta   90.00
_cell.angle_gamma   90.00
#
_symmetry.space_group_name_H-M   'P 1'
#
loop_
_entity.id
_entity.type
_entity.pdbx_description
1 polymer ?
#
loop_
_entity_poly.entity_id
_entity_poly.type
_entity_poly.pdbx_seq_one_letter_code
_entity_poly.pdbx_strand_id
1 'polypeptide(L)'
;MLTICHGHTGQDITQGEIYSEKECNEFMKRDLQVARATVEHYVTVPLSDLQKAALTSFIYNIGSGAFANSTLLKKLNAEDIQGTCDQMRRWKYDERKVSNGLINRREVEREICLNPNALINPTQ
;
A
#
# COMPACT_ATOMS: atom_id res chain seq x y z
N MET A 1 -14.24 -3.16 -14.30
CA MET A 1 -13.28 -4.02 -13.59
C MET A 1 -14.00 -4.55 -12.36
N LEU A 2 -14.01 -5.87 -12.16
CA LEU A 2 -14.66 -6.47 -10.99
C LEU A 2 -13.67 -6.45 -9.82
N THR A 3 -14.20 -6.26 -8.61
CA THR A 3 -13.45 -6.32 -7.36
C THR A 3 -14.09 -7.35 -6.45
N ILE A 4 -13.31 -8.29 -5.94
CA ILE A 4 -13.76 -9.37 -5.05
C ILE A 4 -12.90 -9.42 -3.78
N CYS A 5 -13.33 -10.20 -2.79
CA CYS A 5 -12.55 -10.47 -1.58
C CYS A 5 -12.04 -9.18 -0.91
N HIS A 6 -10.74 -9.10 -0.62
CA HIS A 6 -10.09 -7.97 0.05
C HIS A 6 -9.62 -6.87 -0.92
N GLY A 7 -10.27 -6.73 -2.08
CA GLY A 7 -9.90 -5.75 -3.09
C GLY A 7 -9.15 -6.33 -4.29
N HIS A 8 -9.19 -7.64 -4.49
CA HIS A 8 -8.53 -8.29 -5.63
C HIS A 8 -9.24 -7.91 -6.94
N THR A 9 -8.44 -7.60 -7.95
CA THR A 9 -8.88 -7.27 -9.31
C THR A 9 -7.99 -8.02 -10.31
N GLY A 10 -8.57 -8.69 -11.30
CA GLY A 10 -7.79 -9.48 -12.24
C GLY A 10 -8.63 -10.09 -13.35
N GLN A 11 -7.96 -10.65 -14.36
CA GLN A 11 -8.61 -11.41 -15.45
C GLN A 11 -9.01 -12.83 -15.01
N ASP A 12 -8.47 -13.28 -13.88
CA ASP A 12 -8.74 -14.54 -13.20
C ASP A 12 -10.02 -14.51 -12.35
N ILE A 13 -10.78 -13.41 -12.38
CA ILE A 13 -12.08 -13.29 -11.73
C ILE A 13 -13.19 -13.79 -12.67
N THR A 14 -13.96 -14.78 -12.21
CA THR A 14 -15.17 -15.26 -12.88
C THR A 14 -16.39 -14.51 -12.33
N GLN A 15 -17.16 -13.87 -13.22
CA GLN A 15 -18.37 -13.17 -12.80
C GLN A 15 -19.43 -14.15 -12.27
N GLY A 16 -19.95 -13.88 -11.08
CA GLY A 16 -21.01 -14.68 -10.43
C GLY A 16 -20.49 -15.83 -9.57
N GLU A 17 -19.18 -16.05 -9.51
CA GLU A 17 -18.56 -17.03 -8.63
C GLU A 17 -18.52 -16.52 -7.17
N ILE A 18 -18.71 -17.44 -6.22
CA ILE A 18 -18.55 -17.17 -4.78
C ILE A 18 -17.23 -17.78 -4.36
N TYR A 19 -16.30 -16.91 -3.95
CA TYR A 19 -15.00 -17.32 -3.46
C TYR A 19 -15.04 -17.63 -1.96
N SER A 20 -14.43 -18.74 -1.58
CA SER A 20 -14.20 -19.11 -0.19
C SER A 20 -13.21 -18.17 0.48
N GLU A 21 -13.22 -18.14 1.82
CA GLU A 21 -12.25 -17.38 2.60
C GLU A 21 -10.80 -17.80 2.30
N LYS A 22 -10.58 -19.10 2.04
CA LYS A 22 -9.26 -19.63 1.67
C LYS A 22 -8.78 -19.02 0.34
N GLU A 23 -9.65 -18.99 -0.67
CA GLU A 23 -9.33 -18.39 -1.98
C GLU A 23 -9.09 -16.89 -1.84
N CYS A 24 -9.94 -16.17 -1.08
CA CYS A 24 -9.74 -14.76 -0.78
C CYS A 24 -8.40 -14.47 -0.10
N ASN A 25 -7.96 -15.34 0.81
CA ASN A 25 -6.65 -15.23 1.45
C ASN A 25 -5.50 -15.52 0.48
N GLU A 26 -5.66 -16.44 -0.47
CA GLU A 26 -4.67 -16.72 -1.51
C GLU A 26 -4.52 -15.55 -2.48
N PHE A 27 -5.63 -14.93 -2.92
CA PHE A 27 -5.60 -13.68 -3.68
C PHE A 27 -4.87 -12.57 -2.91
N MET A 28 -5.25 -12.34 -1.65
CA MET A 28 -4.62 -11.31 -0.83
C MET A 28 -3.11 -11.54 -0.67
N LYS A 29 -2.67 -12.78 -0.45
CA LYS A 29 -1.23 -13.12 -0.37
C LYS A 29 -0.50 -12.81 -1.67
N ARG A 30 -1.07 -13.16 -2.82
CA ARG A 30 -0.48 -12.86 -4.14
C ARG A 30 -0.37 -11.36 -4.37
N ASP A 31 -1.43 -10.61 -4.13
CA ASP A 31 -1.47 -9.16 -4.33
C ASP A 31 -0.49 -8.43 -3.39
N LEU A 32 -0.39 -8.87 -2.13
CA LEU A 32 0.62 -8.38 -1.20
C LEU A 32 2.05 -8.70 -1.68
N GLN A 33 2.28 -9.88 -2.24
CA GLN A 33 3.59 -10.25 -2.77
C GLN A 33 3.98 -9.37 -3.96
N VAL A 34 3.04 -9.03 -4.85
CA VAL A 34 3.25 -8.07 -5.94
C VAL A 34 3.59 -6.68 -5.38
N ALA A 35 2.88 -6.22 -4.35
CA ALA A 35 3.17 -4.94 -3.72
C ALA A 35 4.56 -4.91 -3.07
N ARG A 36 4.97 -5.98 -2.37
CA ARG A 36 6.31 -6.10 -1.77
C ARG A 36 7.41 -6.10 -2.83
N ALA A 37 7.26 -6.90 -3.88
CA ALA A 37 8.20 -6.94 -4.99
C ALA A 37 8.33 -5.57 -5.68
N THR A 38 7.24 -4.80 -5.73
CA THR A 38 7.28 -3.43 -6.25
C THR A 38 8.14 -2.51 -5.37
N VAL A 39 8.05 -2.62 -4.04
CA VAL A 39 8.95 -1.87 -3.12
C VAL A 39 10.40 -2.25 -3.41
N GLU A 40 10.70 -3.55 -3.44
CA GLU A 40 12.06 -4.07 -3.63
C GLU A 40 12.67 -3.67 -4.98
N HIS A 41 11.84 -3.59 -6.03
CA HIS A 41 12.31 -3.24 -7.36
C HIS A 41 12.62 -1.75 -7.52
N TYR A 42 11.77 -0.88 -6.97
CA TYR A 42 11.82 0.57 -7.25
C TYR A 42 12.51 1.40 -6.18
N VAL A 43 12.56 0.93 -4.93
CA VAL A 43 13.16 1.68 -3.83
C VAL A 43 14.66 1.42 -3.77
N THR A 44 15.46 2.48 -3.83
CA THR A 44 16.93 2.39 -3.89
C THR A 44 17.63 2.75 -2.58
N VAL A 45 16.86 3.10 -1.55
CA VAL A 45 17.36 3.51 -0.23
C VAL A 45 17.02 2.45 0.83
N PRO A 46 17.80 2.32 1.91
CA PRO A 46 17.46 1.43 3.00
C PRO A 46 16.12 1.80 3.64
N LEU A 47 15.35 0.79 4.02
CA LEU A 47 14.06 0.95 4.70
C LEU A 47 14.01 0.05 5.93
N SER A 48 13.38 0.54 7.00
CA SER A 48 12.97 -0.32 8.12
C SER A 48 11.83 -1.25 7.70
N ASP A 49 11.61 -2.31 8.48
CA ASP A 49 10.51 -3.24 8.22
C ASP A 49 9.13 -2.56 8.28
N LEU A 50 8.97 -1.58 9.16
CA LEU A 50 7.75 -0.79 9.25
C LEU A 50 7.53 0.10 8.04
N GLN A 51 8.59 0.73 7.52
CA GLN A 51 8.48 1.52 6.29
C GLN A 51 8.14 0.63 5.09
N LYS A 52 8.77 -0.54 4.97
CA LYS A 52 8.41 -1.53 3.94
C LYS A 52 6.96 -1.98 4.06
N ALA A 53 6.47 -2.22 5.28
CA ALA A 53 5.08 -2.62 5.52
C ALA A 53 4.09 -1.50 5.14
N ALA A 54 4.37 -0.25 5.52
CA ALA A 54 3.55 0.90 5.16
C ALA A 54 3.48 1.10 3.63
N LEU A 55 4.63 1.06 2.95
CA LEU A 55 4.69 1.16 1.49
C LEU A 55 4.00 0.00 0.80
N THR A 56 4.15 -1.23 1.32
CA THR A 56 3.44 -2.41 0.79
C THR A 56 1.92 -2.25 0.90
N SER A 57 1.41 -1.82 2.06
CA SER A 57 -0.04 -1.55 2.24
C SER A 57 -0.55 -0.46 1.30
N PHE A 58 0.27 0.60 1.13
CA PHE A 58 -0.05 1.71 0.26
C PHE A 58 -0.14 1.24 -1.20
N ILE A 59 0.87 0.52 -1.69
CA ILE A 59 0.94 -0.03 -3.06
C ILE A 59 -0.17 -1.05 -3.30
N TYR A 60 -0.47 -1.92 -2.34
CA TYR A 60 -1.59 -2.87 -2.44
C TYR A 60 -2.90 -2.16 -2.80
N ASN A 61 -3.11 -0.94 -2.30
CA ASN A 61 -4.33 -0.20 -2.57
C ASN A 61 -4.28 0.71 -3.80
N ILE A 62 -3.14 1.34 -4.10
CA ILE A 62 -3.04 2.27 -5.23
C ILE A 62 -2.55 1.61 -6.54
N GLY A 63 -1.97 0.41 -6.44
CA GLY A 63 -1.35 -0.32 -7.54
C GLY A 63 0.11 0.07 -7.82
N SER A 64 0.87 -0.89 -8.34
CA SER A 64 2.31 -0.75 -8.62
C SER A 64 2.63 0.34 -9.64
N GLY A 65 1.84 0.45 -10.71
CA GLY A 65 2.06 1.47 -11.75
C GLY A 65 1.90 2.89 -11.23
N ALA A 66 0.93 3.11 -10.33
CA ALA A 66 0.71 4.40 -9.69
C ALA A 66 1.88 4.77 -8.75
N PHE A 67 2.38 3.81 -7.98
CA PHE A 67 3.55 3.99 -7.12
C PHE A 67 4.82 4.30 -7.93
N ALA A 68 5.12 3.51 -8.97
CA ALA A 68 6.31 3.65 -9.81
C ALA A 68 6.43 5.04 -10.46
N ASN A 69 5.31 5.69 -10.75
CA ASN A 69 5.26 7.02 -11.36
C ASN A 69 5.05 8.17 -10.35
N SER A 70 5.00 7.86 -9.05
CA SER A 70 4.59 8.83 -8.03
C SER A 70 5.70 9.82 -7.64
N THR A 71 5.30 11.03 -7.23
CA THR A 71 6.19 11.96 -6.50
C THR A 71 6.67 11.36 -5.18
N LEU A 72 5.87 10.48 -4.57
CA LEU A 72 6.23 9.76 -3.34
C LEU A 72 7.51 8.95 -3.54
N LEU A 73 7.59 8.11 -4.57
CA LEU A 73 8.79 7.32 -4.86
C LEU A 73 10.01 8.21 -5.16
N LYS A 74 9.83 9.31 -5.90
CA LYS A 74 10.91 10.26 -6.19
C LYS A 74 11.50 10.86 -4.92
N LYS A 75 10.65 11.23 -3.96
CA LYS A 75 11.07 11.73 -2.65
C LYS A 75 11.78 10.65 -1.84
N LEU A 76 11.25 9.43 -1.87
CA LEU A 76 11.81 8.31 -1.13
C LEU A 76 13.24 8.01 -1.57
N ASN A 77 13.46 7.90 -2.87
CA ASN A 77 14.80 7.63 -3.43
C ASN A 77 15.76 8.83 -3.32
N ALA A 78 15.25 10.00 -2.94
CA ALA A 78 16.05 11.18 -2.56
C ALA A 78 16.27 11.27 -1.04
N GLU A 79 15.99 10.18 -0.30
CA GLU A 79 16.10 10.07 1.16
C GLU A 79 15.19 11.04 1.95
N ASP A 80 14.21 11.68 1.28
CA ASP A 80 13.20 12.54 1.91
C ASP A 80 12.06 11.67 2.49
N ILE A 81 12.33 11.00 3.60
CA ILE A 81 11.35 10.11 4.27
C ILE A 81 10.12 10.88 4.74
N GLN A 82 10.30 12.04 5.39
CA GLN A 82 9.19 12.86 5.86
C GLN A 82 8.27 13.26 4.71
N GLY A 83 8.85 13.80 3.64
CA GLY A 83 8.10 14.20 2.45
C GLY A 83 7.47 13.01 1.73
N THR A 84 8.10 11.83 1.74
CA THR A 84 7.53 10.58 1.22
C THR A 84 6.25 10.21 1.95
N CYS A 85 6.31 10.10 3.29
CA CYS A 85 5.14 9.72 4.08
C CYS A 85 4.02 10.77 3.97
N ASP A 86 4.37 12.07 3.88
CA ASP A 86 3.39 13.14 3.65
C ASP A 86 2.72 13.07 2.27
N GLN A 87 3.38 12.54 1.24
CA GLN A 87 2.75 12.34 -0.08
C GLN A 87 1.59 11.33 -0.04
N MET A 88 1.54 10.40 0.92
CA MET A 88 0.45 9.41 1.02
C MET A 88 -0.92 10.10 1.12
N ARG A 89 -1.02 11.23 1.84
CA ARG A 89 -2.25 12.02 2.03
C ARG A 89 -2.88 12.53 0.74
N ARG A 90 -2.12 12.61 -0.36
CA ARG A 90 -2.64 13.05 -1.66
C ARG A 90 -3.56 12.00 -2.31
N TRP A 91 -3.45 10.74 -1.89
CA TRP A 91 -4.17 9.60 -2.43
C TRP A 91 -5.48 9.35 -1.66
N LYS A 92 -6.34 10.37 -1.69
CA LYS A 92 -7.61 10.45 -0.96
C LYS A 92 -8.86 10.50 -1.85
N TYR A 93 -8.66 10.42 -3.16
CA TYR A 93 -9.74 10.56 -4.13
C TYR A 93 -10.16 9.21 -4.66
N ASP A 94 -11.47 8.96 -4.67
CA ASP A 94 -12.13 7.86 -5.35
C ASP A 94 -13.18 8.46 -6.29
N GLU A 95 -13.16 8.09 -7.57
CA GLU A 95 -13.98 8.72 -8.62
C GLU A 95 -14.01 10.26 -8.57
N ARG A 96 -12.84 10.89 -8.34
CA ARG A 96 -12.64 12.34 -8.17
C ARG A 96 -13.31 12.97 -6.94
N LYS A 97 -13.92 12.17 -6.06
CA LYS A 97 -14.47 12.62 -4.78
C LYS A 97 -13.53 12.27 -3.64
N VAL A 98 -13.44 13.14 -2.65
CA VAL A 98 -12.67 12.84 -1.44
C VAL A 98 -13.37 11.73 -0.66
N SER A 99 -12.63 10.69 -0.29
CA SER A 99 -13.11 9.58 0.53
C SER A 99 -12.52 9.65 1.94
N ASN A 100 -13.39 9.74 2.95
CA ASN A 100 -12.97 9.70 4.36
C ASN A 100 -12.27 8.37 4.71
N GLY A 101 -12.71 7.26 4.11
CA GLY A 101 -12.05 5.97 4.30
C GLY A 101 -10.61 5.97 3.77
N LEU A 102 -10.37 6.58 2.61
CA LEU A 102 -9.01 6.74 2.09
C LEU A 102 -8.19 7.67 2.97
N ILE A 103 -8.74 8.80 3.44
CA ILE A 103 -8.03 9.69 4.37
C ILE A 103 -7.56 8.92 5.60
N ASN A 104 -8.47 8.22 6.28
CA ASN A 104 -8.14 7.45 7.48
C ASN A 104 -7.07 6.39 7.21
N ARG A 105 -7.17 5.68 6.09
CA ARG A 105 -6.14 4.72 5.66
C ARG A 105 -4.77 5.38 5.50
N ARG A 106 -4.69 6.54 4.84
CA ARG A 106 -3.41 7.23 4.61
C ARG A 106 -2.80 7.78 5.89
N GLU A 107 -3.61 8.18 6.87
CA GLU A 107 -3.06 8.61 8.16
C GLU A 107 -2.37 7.46 8.89
N VAL A 108 -3.00 6.27 8.92
CA VAL A 108 -2.39 5.08 9.55
C VAL A 108 -1.11 4.67 8.81
N GLU A 109 -1.14 4.58 7.48
CA GLU A 109 0.05 4.23 6.68
C GLU A 109 1.17 5.26 6.87
N ARG A 110 0.83 6.55 6.93
CA ARG A 110 1.78 7.64 7.18
C ARG A 110 2.38 7.54 8.58
N GLU A 111 1.59 7.26 9.60
CA GLU A 111 2.06 7.11 10.97
C GLU A 111 3.09 5.98 11.07
N ILE A 112 2.79 4.82 10.48
CA ILE A 112 3.72 3.68 10.43
C ILE A 112 4.99 4.04 9.63
N CYS A 113 4.84 4.74 8.52
CA CYS A 113 5.95 5.20 7.67
C CYS A 113 6.91 6.15 8.42
N LEU A 114 6.36 7.04 9.27
CA LEU A 114 7.14 8.01 10.05
C LEU A 114 7.75 7.43 11.33
N ASN A 115 7.20 6.33 11.84
CA ASN A 115 7.61 5.72 13.10
C ASN A 115 8.29 4.36 12.88
N PRO A 116 9.50 4.31 12.29
CA PRO A 116 10.15 3.07 11.87
C PRO A 116 10.49 2.10 13.01
N ASN A 117 10.34 2.52 14.28
CA ASN A 117 10.67 1.74 15.49
C ASN A 117 9.46 1.48 16.41
N ALA A 118 8.24 1.87 16.04
CA ALA A 118 7.09 1.82 16.96
C ALA A 118 6.71 0.41 17.44
N LEU A 119 7.05 -0.64 16.68
CA LEU A 119 6.80 -2.04 17.09
C LEU A 119 7.92 -2.64 17.96
N ILE A 120 8.99 -1.90 18.23
CA ILE A 120 10.17 -2.39 18.99
C ILE A 120 10.18 -1.87 20.44
N ASN A 121 9.14 -1.15 20.88
CA ASN A 121 8.97 -0.76 22.28
C ASN A 121 7.80 -1.52 22.92
N PRO A 122 7.98 -2.79 23.36
CA PRO A 122 6.99 -3.49 24.18
C PRO A 122 7.05 -2.98 25.63
N THR A 123 6.83 -1.69 25.83
CA THR A 123 6.63 -1.11 27.17
C THR A 123 5.83 0.20 27.06
N GLN A 124 4.51 0.03 26.97
CA GLN A 124 3.58 0.73 27.85
C GLN A 124 2.56 -0.26 28.36
#